data_AF-A0A2L2TGU4-F1
#
_entry.id   AF-A0A2L2TGU4-F1
#
_cell.length_a   1.000
_cell.length_b   1.000
_cell.length_c   1.000
_cell.angle_alpha   90.00
_cell.angle_beta   90.00
_cell.angle_gamma   90.00
#
_symmetry.space_group_name_H-M   'P 1'
#
loop_
_entity.id
_entity.type
_entity.pdbx_description
1 polymer ?
#
loop_
_entity_poly.entity_id
_entity_poly.type
_entity_poly.pdbx_seq_one_letter_code
_entity_poly.pdbx_strand_id
1 'polypeptide(L)'
;MSPEIPPEFANLSLTPLSPPLPPLPPPPIQINPQPNFLTIVEHAVIMHSERKWKVVNMDPRGPQKNIAWNIPRSNNWLARVSSPRANTELLNMIRPAQGTTMRGYVSTWDDDVSLSIIICKIRANEQGEIEYVPGGVKPDREEYFIHWLASVMGFDAIYMPIGCCGCHSLGLT
;
A
#
# COMPACT_ATOMS: atom_id res chain seq x y z
N MET A 1 -98.91 4.35 10.48
CA MET A 1 -99.16 2.96 10.07
C MET A 1 -97.82 2.25 10.07
N SER A 2 -97.59 1.34 11.00
CA SER A 2 -96.52 0.33 10.90
C SER A 2 -97.15 -0.97 10.41
N PRO A 3 -96.38 -1.78 9.68
CA PRO A 3 -96.10 -3.13 10.17
C PRO A 3 -94.61 -3.47 10.13
N GLU A 4 -94.32 -4.57 10.81
CA GLU A 4 -93.06 -5.01 11.39
C GLU A 4 -92.68 -6.38 10.79
N ILE A 5 -91.39 -6.76 10.92
CA ILE A 5 -90.81 -8.15 10.91
C ILE A 5 -90.61 -8.81 9.50
N PRO A 6 -89.64 -9.74 9.25
CA PRO A 6 -88.49 -10.27 10.05
C PRO A 6 -87.09 -10.22 9.36
N PRO A 7 -86.01 -10.53 10.11
CA PRO A 7 -84.68 -10.88 9.59
C PRO A 7 -84.64 -12.36 9.16
N GLU A 8 -83.85 -12.75 8.16
CA GLU A 8 -83.22 -14.09 8.10
C GLU A 8 -82.22 -14.25 6.93
N PHE A 9 -81.02 -14.71 7.30
CA PHE A 9 -80.04 -15.53 6.58
C PHE A 9 -79.58 -15.21 5.14
N ALA A 10 -78.31 -14.82 5.02
CA ALA A 10 -77.24 -15.74 4.56
C ALA A 10 -75.95 -14.92 4.38
N ASN A 11 -75.00 -15.01 5.31
CA ASN A 11 -73.82 -15.86 5.15
C ASN A 11 -73.24 -15.87 3.73
N LEU A 12 -72.47 -14.83 3.39
CA LEU A 12 -71.34 -14.97 2.48
C LEU A 12 -70.13 -14.29 3.11
N SER A 13 -69.28 -15.10 3.72
CA SER A 13 -67.96 -14.72 4.19
C SER A 13 -67.16 -14.12 3.03
N LEU A 14 -66.86 -12.82 3.09
CA LEU A 14 -65.79 -12.24 2.28
C LEU A 14 -64.47 -12.61 2.95
N THR A 15 -63.77 -13.56 2.32
CA THR A 15 -62.37 -13.90 2.61
C THR A 15 -61.52 -12.63 2.71
N PRO A 16 -60.68 -12.46 3.74
CA PRO A 16 -59.68 -11.40 3.70
C PRO A 16 -58.67 -11.70 2.60
N LEU A 17 -58.47 -10.71 1.73
CA LEU A 17 -57.40 -10.64 0.73
C LEU A 17 -56.04 -10.91 1.38
N SER A 18 -55.18 -11.58 0.62
CA SER A 18 -53.82 -12.05 0.92
C SER A 18 -53.00 -11.24 1.93
N PRO A 19 -52.10 -11.89 2.70
CA PRO A 19 -51.21 -11.19 3.61
C PRO A 19 -50.28 -10.22 2.85
N PRO A 20 -49.89 -9.09 3.46
CA PRO A 20 -48.93 -8.17 2.86
C PRO A 20 -47.59 -8.88 2.65
N LEU A 21 -47.01 -8.73 1.45
CA LEU A 21 -45.67 -9.23 1.15
C LEU A 21 -44.65 -8.63 2.14
N PRO A 22 -43.69 -9.43 2.64
CA PRO A 22 -42.63 -8.90 3.49
C PRO A 22 -41.83 -7.82 2.75
N PRO A 23 -41.35 -6.78 3.46
CA PRO A 23 -40.53 -5.75 2.84
C PRO A 23 -39.29 -6.38 2.20
N LEU A 24 -38.99 -5.99 0.95
CA LEU A 24 -37.77 -6.40 0.29
C LEU A 24 -36.56 -6.01 1.16
N PRO A 25 -35.55 -6.89 1.29
CA PRO A 25 -34.31 -6.50 1.96
C PRO A 25 -33.69 -5.30 1.22
N PRO A 26 -33.06 -4.36 1.96
CA PRO A 26 -32.38 -3.24 1.33
C PRO A 26 -31.32 -3.76 0.36
N PRO A 27 -31.11 -3.07 -0.78
CA PRO A 27 -30.08 -3.47 -1.71
C PRO A 27 -28.72 -3.52 -1.00
N PRO A 28 -27.85 -4.49 -1.32
CA PRO A 28 -26.53 -4.55 -0.73
C PRO A 28 -25.82 -3.23 -0.96
N ILE A 29 -25.32 -2.63 0.13
CA ILE A 29 -24.53 -1.40 0.09
C ILE A 29 -23.36 -1.64 -0.87
N GLN A 30 -23.39 -0.99 -2.03
CA GLN A 30 -22.20 -0.91 -2.89
C GLN A 30 -21.18 -0.05 -2.15
N ILE A 31 -20.26 -0.71 -1.44
CA ILE A 31 -19.06 -0.06 -0.93
C ILE A 31 -18.23 0.29 -2.17
N ASN A 32 -18.35 1.52 -2.66
CA ASN A 32 -17.42 2.02 -3.66
C ASN A 32 -16.01 1.92 -3.05
N PRO A 33 -15.09 1.12 -3.61
CA PRO A 33 -13.73 1.10 -3.11
C PRO A 33 -13.17 2.51 -3.28
N GLN A 34 -12.81 3.16 -2.17
CA GLN A 34 -12.03 4.38 -2.27
C GLN A 34 -10.73 4.05 -3.00
N PRO A 35 -10.28 4.88 -3.96
CA PRO A 35 -9.02 4.63 -4.63
C PRO A 35 -7.89 4.59 -3.59
N ASN A 36 -7.03 3.57 -3.69
CA ASN A 36 -5.84 3.47 -2.84
C ASN A 36 -4.94 4.67 -3.11
N PHE A 37 -4.39 5.27 -2.04
CA PHE A 37 -3.43 6.36 -2.14
C PHE A 37 -2.03 5.84 -2.45
N LEU A 38 -1.73 4.62 -2.02
CA LEU A 38 -0.51 3.91 -2.33
C LEU A 38 -0.68 3.07 -3.60
N THR A 39 0.21 3.26 -4.57
CA THR A 39 0.28 2.43 -5.78
C THR A 39 1.37 1.37 -5.65
N ILE A 40 1.03 0.10 -5.90
CA ILE A 40 2.03 -0.96 -6.01
C ILE A 40 2.57 -0.96 -7.43
N VAL A 41 3.86 -0.68 -7.59
CA VAL A 41 4.53 -0.63 -8.89
C VAL A 41 5.18 -1.96 -9.22
N GLU A 42 5.44 -2.21 -10.49
CA GLU A 42 6.06 -3.46 -10.96
C GLU A 42 7.54 -3.55 -10.60
N HIS A 43 8.26 -2.42 -10.68
CA HIS A 43 9.68 -2.36 -10.42
C HIS A 43 10.10 -0.97 -9.92
N ALA A 44 10.92 -0.94 -8.87
CA ALA A 44 11.49 0.29 -8.34
C ALA A 44 12.97 0.12 -8.01
N VAL A 45 13.72 1.22 -8.09
CA VAL A 45 15.16 1.25 -7.80
C VAL A 45 15.47 2.31 -6.76
N ILE A 46 16.65 2.22 -6.16
CA ILE A 46 17.20 3.30 -5.35
C ILE A 46 18.10 4.16 -6.24
N MET A 47 17.78 5.44 -6.40
CA MET A 47 18.72 6.42 -6.96
C MET A 47 19.45 7.10 -5.80
N HIS A 48 20.78 7.05 -5.79
CA HIS A 48 21.57 7.60 -4.68
C HIS A 48 22.68 8.54 -5.15
N SER A 49 22.97 9.53 -4.32
CA SER A 49 24.09 10.45 -4.45
C SER A 49 24.66 10.71 -3.07
N GLU A 50 25.94 10.37 -2.87
CA GLU A 50 26.60 10.49 -1.57
C GLU A 50 25.77 9.80 -0.47
N ARG A 51 25.31 10.56 0.54
CA ARG A 51 24.49 10.08 1.66
C ARG A 51 22.99 10.21 1.42
N LYS A 52 22.57 10.78 0.29
CA LYS A 52 21.15 10.93 -0.07
C LYS A 52 20.74 9.87 -1.06
N TRP A 53 19.51 9.38 -0.93
CA TRP A 53 18.95 8.44 -1.87
C TRP A 53 17.45 8.61 -1.94
N LYS A 54 16.81 8.04 -2.96
CA LYS A 54 15.36 8.01 -3.10
C LYS A 54 14.90 6.78 -3.85
N VAL A 55 13.70 6.30 -3.56
CA VAL A 55 13.08 5.22 -4.33
C VAL A 55 12.41 5.80 -5.58
N VAL A 56 12.61 5.17 -6.72
CA VAL A 56 12.10 5.63 -8.02
C VAL A 56 11.41 4.49 -8.73
N ASN A 57 10.21 4.75 -9.24
CA ASN A 57 9.51 3.82 -10.11
C ASN A 57 10.16 3.85 -11.50
N MET A 58 10.52 2.69 -12.03
CA MET A 58 11.17 2.58 -13.33
C MET A 58 10.22 2.77 -14.51
N ASP A 59 8.90 2.73 -14.32
CA ASP A 59 7.96 3.18 -15.34
C ASP A 59 7.87 4.72 -15.34
N PRO A 60 8.40 5.40 -16.37
CA PRO A 60 8.36 6.87 -16.43
C PRO A 60 6.95 7.42 -16.59
N ARG A 61 5.99 6.60 -17.04
CA ARG A 61 4.58 7.00 -17.17
C ARG A 61 3.77 6.73 -15.89
N GLY A 62 4.35 5.99 -14.94
CA GLY A 62 3.73 5.66 -13.68
C GLY A 62 3.92 6.74 -12.60
N PRO A 63 3.25 6.59 -11.45
CA PRO A 63 3.44 7.49 -10.33
C PRO A 63 4.88 7.40 -9.77
N GLN A 64 5.40 8.54 -9.31
CA GLN A 64 6.74 8.66 -8.74
C GLN A 64 6.75 8.96 -7.23
N LYS A 65 5.56 9.13 -6.63
CA LYS A 65 5.31 9.34 -5.20
C LYS A 65 4.10 8.50 -4.79
N ASN A 66 4.02 8.18 -3.50
CA ASN A 66 3.04 7.24 -2.93
C ASN A 66 3.08 5.90 -3.66
N ILE A 67 4.28 5.38 -3.82
CA ILE A 67 4.55 4.09 -4.46
C ILE A 67 5.14 3.12 -3.45
N ALA A 68 4.88 1.84 -3.67
CA ALA A 68 5.59 0.75 -3.00
C ALA A 68 5.87 -0.37 -4.00
N TRP A 69 6.96 -1.09 -3.76
CA TRP A 69 7.37 -2.23 -4.55
C TRP A 69 7.79 -3.36 -3.62
N ASN A 70 7.18 -4.54 -3.80
CA ASN A 70 7.60 -5.75 -3.11
C ASN A 70 8.82 -6.32 -3.82
N ILE A 71 9.96 -6.33 -3.14
CA ILE A 71 11.18 -6.89 -3.69
C ILE A 71 10.97 -8.41 -3.85
N PRO A 72 11.13 -8.94 -5.08
CA PRO A 72 10.87 -10.35 -5.35
C PRO A 72 11.63 -11.27 -4.39
N ARG A 73 10.99 -12.37 -3.99
CA ARG A 73 11.56 -13.48 -3.20
C ARG A 73 11.99 -13.15 -1.75
N SER A 74 12.03 -11.89 -1.34
CA SER A 74 12.44 -11.51 0.03
C SER A 74 11.28 -11.03 0.91
N ASN A 75 10.17 -10.59 0.29
CA ASN A 75 9.09 -9.86 0.97
C ASN A 75 9.64 -8.68 1.79
N ASN A 76 10.72 -8.08 1.28
CA ASN A 76 11.18 -6.74 1.64
C ASN A 76 10.50 -5.74 0.70
N TRP A 77 10.52 -4.46 1.06
CA TRP A 77 9.84 -3.44 0.26
C TRP A 77 10.69 -2.21 0.06
N LEU A 78 10.57 -1.61 -1.12
CA LEU A 78 10.94 -0.22 -1.37
C LEU A 78 9.66 0.61 -1.38
N ALA A 79 9.68 1.79 -0.78
CA ALA A 79 8.55 2.70 -0.82
C ALA A 79 9.00 4.15 -0.90
N ARG A 80 8.16 4.97 -1.50
CA ARG A 80 8.29 6.42 -1.48
C ARG A 80 6.93 7.03 -1.20
N VAL A 81 6.77 7.61 -0.03
CA VAL A 81 5.49 8.14 0.45
C VAL A 81 5.58 9.64 0.62
N SER A 82 4.56 10.37 0.21
CA SER A 82 4.45 11.82 0.41
C SER A 82 3.10 12.24 1.00
N SER A 83 2.35 11.27 1.53
CA SER A 83 1.04 11.48 2.13
C SER A 83 0.94 10.62 3.40
N PRO A 84 0.43 11.17 4.52
CA PRO A 84 0.15 10.40 5.72
C PRO A 84 -0.75 9.19 5.45
N ARG A 85 -1.72 9.35 4.53
CA ARG A 85 -2.65 8.27 4.15
C ARG A 85 -1.95 7.14 3.41
N ALA A 86 -1.06 7.46 2.47
CA ALA A 86 -0.25 6.46 1.78
C ALA A 86 0.69 5.72 2.75
N ASN A 87 1.24 6.42 3.75
CA ASN A 87 2.03 5.79 4.81
C ASN A 87 1.18 4.83 5.67
N THR A 88 -0.04 5.21 6.04
CA THR A 88 -0.96 4.31 6.75
C THR A 88 -1.30 3.07 5.92
N GLU A 89 -1.59 3.22 4.63
CA GLU A 89 -1.83 2.10 3.71
C GLU A 89 -0.61 1.17 3.61
N LEU A 90 0.59 1.75 3.47
CA LEU A 90 1.86 1.01 3.46
C LEU A 90 2.05 0.19 4.74
N LEU A 91 1.90 0.81 5.91
CA LEU A 91 2.06 0.14 7.21
C LEU A 91 1.02 -0.97 7.41
N ASN A 92 -0.20 -0.80 6.91
CA ASN A 92 -1.23 -1.83 6.97
C ASN A 92 -0.92 -3.01 6.06
N MET A 93 -0.36 -2.74 4.87
CA MET A 93 0.01 -3.77 3.89
C MET A 93 1.20 -4.63 4.34
N ILE A 94 2.22 -4.00 4.94
CA ILE A 94 3.45 -4.71 5.37
C ILE A 94 3.31 -5.37 6.74
N ARG A 95 2.20 -5.12 7.45
CA ARG A 95 1.95 -5.69 8.77
C ARG A 95 2.01 -7.22 8.67
N PRO A 96 2.74 -7.90 9.56
CA PRO A 96 2.77 -9.36 9.56
C PRO A 96 1.34 -9.91 9.69
N ALA A 97 0.92 -10.77 8.76
CA ALA A 97 -0.42 -11.36 8.77
C ALA A 97 -0.63 -12.19 10.06
N GLN A 98 0.39 -12.97 10.47
CA GLN A 98 0.53 -13.66 11.75
C GLN A 98 2.04 -13.95 12.01
N GLY A 99 2.52 -13.89 13.26
CA GLY A 99 3.90 -14.22 13.65
C GLY A 99 4.79 -13.05 14.10
N THR A 100 6.03 -13.34 14.51
CA THR A 100 7.02 -12.41 15.12
C THR A 100 7.97 -11.76 14.10
N THR A 101 7.57 -11.63 12.82
CA THR A 101 8.47 -11.06 11.79
C THR A 101 8.83 -9.63 12.14
N MET A 102 10.06 -9.42 12.60
CA MET A 102 10.59 -8.10 12.90
C MET A 102 10.93 -7.36 11.60
N ARG A 103 10.62 -6.07 11.58
CA ARG A 103 10.88 -5.19 10.43
C ARG A 103 11.84 -4.08 10.82
N GLY A 104 12.91 -3.94 10.05
CA GLY A 104 13.78 -2.76 10.06
C GLY A 104 13.31 -1.74 9.03
N TYR A 105 13.40 -0.46 9.35
CA TYR A 105 13.06 0.63 8.45
C TYR A 105 14.30 1.50 8.24
N VAL A 106 14.79 1.53 7.01
CA VAL A 106 15.86 2.45 6.59
C VAL A 106 15.21 3.54 5.78
N SER A 107 15.30 4.79 6.21
CA SER A 107 14.58 5.88 5.56
C SER A 107 15.44 7.11 5.36
N THR A 108 15.04 7.92 4.39
CA THR A 108 15.63 9.22 4.12
C THR A 108 14.58 10.17 3.55
N TRP A 109 14.67 11.44 3.91
CA TRP A 109 13.81 12.48 3.36
C TRP A 109 14.39 12.95 2.03
N ASP A 110 13.59 12.84 0.96
CA ASP A 110 14.00 13.35 -0.35
C ASP A 110 13.85 14.88 -0.43
N ASP A 111 12.74 15.36 0.16
CA ASP A 111 12.29 16.74 0.24
C ASP A 111 11.44 16.89 1.53
N ASP A 112 10.87 18.07 1.78
CA ASP A 112 10.12 18.37 3.02
C ASP A 112 8.87 17.51 3.22
N VAL A 113 8.38 16.85 2.16
CA VAL A 113 7.11 16.12 2.19
C VAL A 113 7.24 14.65 1.78
N SER A 114 8.38 14.22 1.24
CA SER A 114 8.55 12.89 0.64
C SER A 114 9.61 12.08 1.38
N LEU A 115 9.20 10.90 1.84
CA LEU A 115 10.03 9.95 2.57
C LEU A 115 10.24 8.71 1.71
N SER A 116 11.50 8.40 1.41
CA SER A 116 11.91 7.12 0.83
C SER A 116 12.24 6.13 1.94
N ILE A 117 11.78 4.88 1.81
CA ILE A 117 11.85 3.85 2.84
C ILE A 117 12.24 2.51 2.21
N ILE A 118 13.21 1.83 2.82
CA ILE A 118 13.52 0.41 2.62
C ILE A 118 12.99 -0.32 3.86
N ILE A 119 12.13 -1.31 3.63
CA ILE A 119 11.45 -2.06 4.68
C ILE A 119 11.97 -3.49 4.64
N CYS A 120 12.75 -3.82 5.65
CA CYS A 120 13.58 -5.01 5.70
C CYS A 120 13.00 -6.00 6.68
N LYS A 121 12.97 -7.29 6.35
CA LYS A 121 12.91 -8.33 7.39
C LYS A 121 14.23 -8.34 8.14
N ILE A 122 14.15 -8.38 9.46
CA ILE A 122 15.32 -8.48 10.32
C ILE A 122 15.15 -9.58 11.35
N ARG A 123 16.26 -10.06 11.90
CA ARG A 123 16.31 -10.95 13.06
C ARG A 123 17.50 -10.62 13.94
N ALA A 124 17.50 -11.06 15.19
CA ALA A 124 18.71 -11.12 15.99
C ALA A 124 19.44 -12.44 15.69
N ASN A 125 20.75 -12.40 15.46
CA ASN A 125 21.58 -13.60 15.36
C ASN A 125 21.95 -14.14 16.77
N GLU A 126 22.70 -15.24 16.84
CA GLU A 126 23.11 -15.87 18.11
C GLU A 126 23.97 -14.95 18.99
N GLN A 127 24.65 -13.97 18.38
CA GLN A 127 25.47 -12.96 19.04
C GLN A 127 24.65 -11.74 19.50
N GLY A 128 23.34 -11.72 19.21
CA GLY A 128 22.44 -10.61 19.52
C GLY A 128 22.50 -9.44 18.53
N GLU A 129 23.23 -9.59 17.42
CA GLU A 129 23.34 -8.56 16.38
C GLU A 129 22.14 -8.60 15.42
N ILE A 130 21.80 -7.45 14.85
CA ILE A 130 20.71 -7.33 13.88
C ILE A 130 21.18 -7.76 12.49
N GLU A 131 20.53 -8.81 11.98
CA GLU A 131 20.76 -9.38 10.65
C GLU A 131 19.60 -9.02 9.70
N TYR A 132 19.95 -8.62 8.46
CA TYR A 132 18.99 -8.21 7.42
C TYR A 132 18.65 -9.36 6.49
N VAL A 133 17.49 -9.97 6.64
CA VAL A 133 17.11 -11.20 5.92
C VAL A 133 16.79 -10.91 4.43
N PRO A 134 17.33 -11.70 3.47
CA PRO A 134 18.05 -12.97 3.65
C PRO A 134 19.57 -12.88 3.87
N GLY A 135 20.16 -11.69 3.93
CA GLY A 135 21.61 -11.54 4.14
C GLY A 135 22.00 -11.21 5.58
N GLY A 136 23.21 -10.67 5.71
CA GLY A 136 23.97 -10.63 6.97
C GLY A 136 23.80 -9.36 7.81
N VAL A 137 24.81 -9.13 8.65
CA VAL A 137 24.93 -7.94 9.50
C VAL A 137 25.44 -6.76 8.67
N LYS A 138 24.94 -5.55 8.97
CA LYS A 138 25.32 -4.30 8.31
C LYS A 138 26.85 -4.07 8.40
N PRO A 139 27.50 -3.57 7.33
CA PRO A 139 28.91 -3.15 7.39
C PRO A 139 29.12 -1.89 8.25
N ASP A 140 30.32 -1.77 8.85
CA ASP A 140 30.68 -0.63 9.71
C ASP A 140 30.68 0.72 8.99
N ARG A 141 31.06 0.70 7.70
CA ARG A 141 31.15 1.90 6.87
C ARG A 141 29.79 2.26 6.27
N GLU A 142 29.28 3.42 6.64
CA GLU A 142 27.96 3.91 6.25
C GLU A 142 27.82 4.10 4.74
N GLU A 143 28.90 4.53 4.07
CA GLU A 143 28.93 4.75 2.62
C GLU A 143 28.69 3.46 1.80
N TYR A 144 28.95 2.29 2.38
CA TYR A 144 28.71 1.01 1.72
C TYR A 144 27.34 0.42 2.05
N PHE A 145 26.62 1.01 3.00
CA PHE A 145 25.41 0.39 3.54
C PHE A 145 24.32 0.18 2.49
N ILE A 146 23.97 1.22 1.70
CA ILE A 146 22.93 1.11 0.67
C ILE A 146 23.32 0.11 -0.42
N HIS A 147 24.55 0.16 -0.89
CA HIS A 147 25.04 -0.75 -1.93
C HIS A 147 25.06 -2.21 -1.45
N TRP A 148 25.54 -2.44 -0.22
CA TRP A 148 25.50 -3.75 0.41
C TRP A 148 24.06 -4.25 0.58
N LEU A 149 23.15 -3.38 1.04
CA LEU A 149 21.75 -3.73 1.27
C LEU A 149 21.04 -4.08 -0.05
N ALA A 150 21.32 -3.33 -1.12
CA ALA A 150 20.83 -3.61 -2.47
C ALA A 150 21.23 -5.00 -2.94
N SER A 151 22.52 -5.33 -2.83
CA SER A 151 23.06 -6.64 -3.19
C SER A 151 22.44 -7.77 -2.38
N VAL A 152 22.22 -7.56 -1.08
CA VAL A 152 21.65 -8.58 -0.18
C VAL A 152 20.16 -8.81 -0.45
N MET A 153 19.41 -7.73 -0.70
CA MET A 153 17.95 -7.80 -0.81
C MET A 153 17.47 -8.10 -2.23
N GLY A 154 18.33 -7.91 -3.23
CA GLY A 154 18.01 -8.14 -4.63
C GLY A 154 17.23 -6.99 -5.26
N PHE A 155 17.60 -5.74 -4.93
CA PHE A 155 17.12 -4.55 -5.63
C PHE A 155 18.29 -3.77 -6.25
N ASP A 156 17.99 -2.96 -7.26
CA ASP A 156 19.01 -2.16 -7.94
C ASP A 156 19.21 -0.80 -7.27
N ALA A 157 20.48 -0.40 -7.15
CA ALA A 157 20.90 0.92 -6.69
C ALA A 157 21.73 1.61 -7.78
N ILE A 158 21.28 2.79 -8.21
CA ILE A 158 21.87 3.58 -9.28
C ILE A 158 22.54 4.82 -8.68
N TYR A 159 23.85 4.94 -8.88
CA TYR A 159 24.58 6.14 -8.50
C TYR A 159 24.30 7.29 -9.47
N MET A 160 23.94 8.44 -8.93
CA MET A 160 23.66 9.67 -9.67
C MET A 160 24.62 10.76 -9.22
N PRO A 161 25.65 11.11 -9.99
CA PRO A 161 26.53 12.22 -9.64
C PRO A 161 25.75 13.54 -9.63
N ILE A 162 25.96 14.35 -8.59
CA ILE A 162 25.45 15.73 -8.53
C ILE A 162 26.14 16.51 -9.67
N GLY A 163 25.45 16.70 -10.80
CA GLY A 163 26.00 17.45 -11.93
C GLY A 163 25.40 17.19 -13.31
N CYS A 164 24.65 16.09 -13.54
CA CYS A 164 24.13 15.78 -14.87
C CYS A 164 22.74 16.38 -15.18
N CYS A 165 22.31 17.44 -14.48
CA CYS A 165 21.27 18.34 -14.97
C CYS A 165 21.88 19.56 -15.68
N GLY A 166 22.96 19.34 -16.42
CA GLY A 166 23.47 20.31 -17.38
C GLY A 166 22.55 20.31 -18.59
N CYS A 167 21.77 21.39 -18.72
CA CYS A 167 21.15 21.77 -19.98
C CYS A 167 22.23 21.88 -21.07
N HIS A 168 22.54 20.77 -21.75
CA HIS A 168 22.96 20.87 -23.13
C HIS A 168 21.69 20.90 -23.94
N SER A 169 21.16 22.12 -24.10
CA SER A 169 20.47 22.47 -25.33
C SER A 169 21.37 21.95 -26.45
N LEU A 170 20.98 20.85 -27.09
CA LEU A 170 21.46 20.51 -28.40
C LEU A 170 21.07 21.70 -29.27
N GLY A 171 21.99 22.64 -29.41
CA GLY A 171 21.95 23.66 -30.43
C GLY A 171 22.00 22.93 -31.77
N LEU A 172 20.83 22.55 -32.25
CA LEU A 172 20.61 22.34 -33.66
C LEU A 172 20.50 23.74 -34.26
N THR A 173 21.59 24.10 -34.94
CA THR A 173 21.77 25.13 -35.97
C THR A 173 20.52 25.82 -36.47
#